data_AF-A0A7X7LMX1-F1
#
_entry.id   AF-A0A7X7LMX1-F1
#
_cell.length_a   1.000
_cell.length_b   1.000
_cell.length_c   1.000
_cell.angle_alpha   90.00
_cell.angle_beta   90.00
_cell.angle_gamma   90.00
#
_symmetry.space_group_name_H-M   'P 1'
#
loop_
_entity.id
_entity.type
_entity.pdbx_description
1 polymer ?
#
loop_
_entity_poly.entity_id
_entity_poly.type
_entity_poly.pdbx_seq_one_letter_code
_entity_poly.pdbx_strand_id
1 'polypeptide(L)'
;MKLAIFDFDGTLLMKDTLPLLGQEWLRQGKSRYRFWQTWVRCSPPLILYKLGLTPREKMKVRIMAQFHTIFKNMTRVEIDLFFNKAYPGIARHFNPRVLEELQR
;
A
#
# COMPACT_ATOMS: atom_id res chain seq x y z
N MET A 1 3.98 8.82 -29.99
CA MET A 1 4.32 8.40 -28.61
C MET A 1 3.03 7.92 -27.95
N LYS A 2 2.97 6.71 -27.40
CA LYS A 2 1.81 6.21 -26.64
C LYS A 2 2.09 6.41 -25.14
N LEU A 3 1.14 6.97 -24.41
CA LEU A 3 1.22 7.18 -22.95
C LEU A 3 0.14 6.33 -22.28
N ALA A 4 0.53 5.47 -21.35
CA ALA A 4 -0.38 4.69 -20.52
C ALA A 4 -0.22 5.13 -19.05
N ILE A 5 -1.34 5.37 -18.38
CA ILE A 5 -1.40 5.74 -16.96
C ILE A 5 -2.17 4.64 -16.25
N PHE A 6 -1.53 3.99 -15.27
CA PHE A 6 -2.14 2.91 -14.49
C PHE A 6 -2.27 3.33 -13.03
N ASP A 7 -3.45 3.09 -12.45
CA ASP A 7 -3.60 3.11 -10.99
C ASP A 7 -2.96 1.83 -10.40
N PHE A 8 -2.68 1.83 -9.11
CA PHE A 8 -2.20 0.65 -8.40
C PHE A 8 -3.38 -0.22 -7.96
N ASP A 9 -4.18 0.28 -7.02
CA ASP A 9 -5.21 -0.49 -6.33
C ASP A 9 -6.39 -0.80 -7.28
N GLY A 10 -6.63 -2.08 -7.55
CA GLY A 10 -7.72 -2.53 -8.43
C GLY A 10 -7.40 -2.40 -9.92
N THR A 11 -6.22 -1.88 -10.29
CA THR A 11 -5.73 -1.83 -11.68
C THR A 11 -4.49 -2.69 -11.83
N LEU A 12 -3.30 -2.19 -11.43
CA LEU A 12 -2.06 -2.97 -11.49
C LEU A 12 -2.06 -4.13 -10.49
N LEU A 13 -2.59 -3.91 -9.29
CA LEU A 13 -2.70 -4.90 -8.23
C LEU A 13 -4.15 -5.35 -8.06
N MET A 14 -4.35 -6.67 -7.97
CA MET A 14 -5.67 -7.26 -7.67
C MET A 14 -6.12 -7.07 -6.22
N LYS A 15 -5.22 -6.59 -5.35
CA LYS A 15 -5.47 -6.30 -3.94
C LYS A 15 -4.96 -4.89 -3.61
N ASP A 16 -5.48 -4.32 -2.54
CA ASP A 16 -5.01 -3.03 -2.05
C ASP A 16 -3.53 -3.09 -1.62
N THR A 17 -2.78 -2.07 -2.02
CA THR A 17 -1.33 -1.96 -1.83
C THR A 17 -0.94 -1.90 -0.35
N LEU A 18 -1.64 -1.11 0.45
CA LEU A 18 -1.27 -0.87 1.86
C LEU A 18 -1.41 -2.12 2.75
N PRO A 19 -2.49 -2.92 2.65
CA PRO A 19 -2.56 -4.22 3.32
C PRO A 19 -1.43 -5.17 2.90
N LEU A 20 -1.09 -5.24 1.60
CA LEU A 20 0.02 -6.08 1.13
C LEU A 20 1.35 -5.65 1.74
N LEU A 21 1.64 -4.35 1.77
CA LEU A 21 2.84 -3.81 2.42
C LEU A 21 2.86 -4.10 3.93
N GLY A 22 1.71 -4.07 4.59
CA GLY A 22 1.58 -4.48 5.99
C GLY A 22 1.87 -5.96 6.23
N GLN A 23 1.41 -6.83 5.34
CA GLN A 23 1.73 -8.26 5.41
C GLN A 23 3.23 -8.48 5.20
N GLU A 24 3.84 -7.80 4.23
CA GLU A 24 5.27 -7.85 3.99
C GLU A 24 6.08 -7.30 5.16
N TRP A 25 5.59 -6.26 5.84
CA TRP A 25 6.19 -5.75 7.07
C TRP A 25 6.30 -6.82 8.16
N LEU A 26 5.20 -7.53 8.41
CA LEU A 26 5.17 -8.60 9.40
C LEU A 26 6.00 -9.81 8.95
N ARG A 27 5.92 -10.21 7.68
CA ARG A 27 6.67 -11.33 7.11
C ARG A 27 8.19 -11.11 7.21
N GLN A 28 8.65 -9.88 7.06
CA GLN A 28 10.05 -9.51 7.19
C GLN A 28 10.51 -9.36 8.65
N GLY A 29 9.68 -9.74 9.64
CA GLY A 29 10.04 -9.70 11.06
C GLY A 29 10.16 -8.28 11.64
N LYS A 30 9.55 -7.26 11.00
CA LYS A 30 9.57 -5.89 11.50
C LYS A 30 8.63 -5.72 12.70
N SER A 31 8.76 -4.59 13.39
CA SER A 31 8.05 -4.31 14.64
C SER A 31 6.53 -4.46 14.52
N ARG A 32 5.97 -5.41 15.28
CA ARG A 32 4.51 -5.61 15.43
C ARG A 32 3.84 -4.41 16.10
N TYR A 33 4.55 -3.75 17.02
CA TYR A 33 4.06 -2.53 17.66
C TYR A 33 3.83 -1.41 16.64
N ARG A 34 4.81 -1.15 15.76
CA ARG A 34 4.66 -0.14 14.70
C ARG A 34 3.53 -0.49 13.75
N PHE A 35 3.41 -1.76 13.37
CA PHE A 35 2.30 -2.24 12.54
C PHE A 35 0.93 -1.92 13.17
N TRP A 36 0.69 -2.34 14.41
CA TRP A 36 -0.59 -2.08 15.07
C TRP A 36 -0.85 -0.59 15.29
N GLN A 37 0.18 0.18 15.66
CA GLN A 37 0.07 1.63 15.81
C GLN A 37 -0.35 2.29 14.49
N THR A 38 0.23 1.90 13.36
CA THR A 38 -0.15 2.41 12.04
C THR A 38 -1.59 2.01 11.71
N TRP A 39 -2.02 0.78 12.00
CA TRP A 39 -3.37 0.30 11.67
C TRP A 39 -4.44 1.00 12.50
N VAL A 40 -4.15 1.25 13.78
CA VAL A 40 -5.00 2.07 14.65
C VAL A 40 -5.10 3.50 14.13
N ARG A 41 -4.03 4.09 13.60
CA ARG A 41 -4.08 5.44 13.01
C ARG A 41 -4.83 5.50 11.68
N CYS A 42 -4.79 4.43 10.90
CA CYS A 42 -5.53 4.33 9.64
C CYS A 42 -7.03 4.03 9.86
N SER A 43 -7.45 3.57 11.05
CA SER A 43 -8.83 3.15 11.28
C SER A 43 -9.85 4.29 11.32
N PRO A 44 -9.61 5.48 11.92
CA PRO A 44 -10.60 6.56 11.94
C PRO A 44 -11.05 7.04 10.55
N PRO A 45 -10.16 7.34 9.57
CA PRO A 45 -10.62 7.73 8.24
C PRO A 45 -11.39 6.62 7.53
N LEU A 46 -11.03 5.35 7.73
CA LEU A 46 -11.78 4.20 7.20
C LEU A 46 -13.19 4.12 7.79
N ILE A 47 -13.33 4.31 9.10
CA ILE A 47 -14.62 4.29 9.79
C ILE A 47 -15.50 5.43 9.28
N LEU A 48 -14.97 6.66 9.21
CA LEU A 48 -15.71 7.82 8.70
C LEU A 48 -16.19 7.61 7.26
N TYR A 49 -15.35 7.03 6.40
CA TYR A 49 -15.74 6.67 5.03
C TYR A 49 -16.87 5.63 5.02
N LYS A 50 -16.75 4.55 5.81
CA LYS A 50 -17.77 3.51 5.89
C LYS A 50 -19.12 4.02 6.42
N LEU A 51 -19.11 5.03 7.27
CA LEU A 51 -20.31 5.71 7.77
C LEU A 51 -20.90 6.74 6.77
N GLY A 52 -20.29 6.92 5.59
CA GLY A 52 -20.73 7.91 4.59
C GLY A 52 -20.39 9.36 4.96
N LEU A 53 -19.60 9.58 6.01
CA LEU A 53 -19.28 10.92 6.54
C LEU A 53 -18.10 11.59 5.81
N THR A 54 -17.38 10.87 4.96
CA THR A 54 -16.22 11.41 4.22
C THR A 54 -16.12 10.77 2.85
N PRO A 55 -15.89 11.55 1.76
CA PRO A 55 -15.65 11.01 0.42
C PRO A 55 -14.42 10.08 0.36
N ARG A 56 -14.47 9.11 -0.57
CA ARG A 56 -13.39 8.12 -0.78
C ARG A 56 -12.01 8.75 -0.98
N GLU A 57 -11.92 9.80 -1.80
CA GLU A 57 -10.63 10.46 -2.09
C GLU A 57 -10.01 11.10 -0.84
N LYS A 58 -10.83 11.77 -0.01
CA LYS A 58 -10.36 12.32 1.27
C LYS A 58 -9.91 11.22 2.23
N MET A 59 -10.61 10.09 2.24
CA MET A 59 -10.20 8.93 3.02
C MET A 59 -8.86 8.36 2.53
N LYS A 60 -8.67 8.16 1.22
CA LYS A 60 -7.41 7.64 0.65
C LYS A 60 -6.21 8.50 1.04
N VAL A 61 -6.30 9.82 0.86
CA VAL A 61 -5.22 10.76 1.22
C VAL A 61 -4.88 10.67 2.71
N ARG A 62 -5.89 10.63 3.59
CA ARG A 62 -5.68 10.50 5.04
C ARG A 62 -5.03 9.18 5.41
N ILE A 63 -5.51 8.07 4.85
CA ILE A 63 -4.92 6.74 5.11
C ILE A 63 -3.46 6.71 4.67
N MET A 64 -3.15 7.21 3.48
CA MET A 64 -1.78 7.23 2.95
C MET A 64 -0.84 8.04 3.84
N ALA A 65 -1.27 9.23 4.28
CA ALA A 65 -0.51 10.07 5.20
C ALA A 65 -0.24 9.38 6.54
N GLN A 66 -1.24 8.66 7.09
CA GLN A 66 -1.07 7.91 8.33
C GLN A 66 -0.19 6.67 8.14
N PHE A 67 -0.33 5.97 7.01
CA PHE A 67 0.44 4.77 6.69
C PHE A 67 1.93 5.08 6.60
N HIS A 68 2.29 6.21 5.98
CA HIS A 68 3.67 6.66 5.83
C HIS A 68 4.45 6.68 7.16
N THR A 69 3.75 6.86 8.30
CA THR A 69 4.37 6.85 9.62
C THR A 69 4.99 5.51 10.02
N ILE A 70 4.68 4.40 9.35
CA ILE A 70 5.33 3.10 9.58
C ILE A 70 6.83 3.15 9.27
N PHE A 71 7.22 3.99 8.30
CA PHE A 71 8.60 4.21 7.88
C PHE A 71 9.30 5.32 8.66
N LYS A 72 8.65 5.88 9.69
CA LYS A 72 9.26 6.94 10.50
C LYS A 72 10.56 6.44 11.12
N ASN A 73 11.60 7.29 11.04
CA ASN A 73 12.97 7.02 11.48
C ASN A 73 13.69 5.90 10.71
N MET A 74 13.21 5.53 9.52
CA MET A 74 13.98 4.69 8.59
C MET A 74 14.73 5.59 7.61
N THR A 75 15.97 5.24 7.30
CA THR A 75 16.75 5.82 6.22
C THR A 75 16.19 5.41 4.86
N ARG A 76 16.55 6.15 3.81
CA ARG A 76 16.19 5.79 2.43
C ARG A 76 16.65 4.37 2.07
N VAL A 77 17.87 4.01 2.46
CA VAL A 77 18.45 2.69 2.21
C VAL A 77 17.63 1.59 2.89
N GLU A 78 17.18 1.78 4.13
CA GLU A 78 16.34 0.80 4.83
C GLU A 78 14.96 0.65 4.20
N ILE A 79 14.39 1.75 3.69
CA ILE A 79 13.12 1.75 2.98
C ILE A 79 13.27 1.01 1.64
N ASP A 80 14.30 1.32 0.86
CA ASP A 80 14.57 0.64 -0.41
C ASP A 80 14.81 -0.86 -0.20
N LEU A 81 15.57 -1.24 0.85
CA LEU A 81 15.76 -2.64 1.24
C LEU A 81 14.44 -3.34 1.62
N PHE A 82 13.54 -2.65 2.31
CA PHE A 82 12.22 -3.19 2.62
C PHE A 82 11.40 -3.45 1.35
N PHE A 83 11.34 -2.48 0.43
CA PHE A 83 10.59 -2.61 -0.81
C PHE A 83 11.17 -3.69 -1.74
N ASN A 84 12.50 -3.78 -1.85
CA ASN A 84 13.17 -4.84 -2.62
C ASN A 84 12.84 -6.24 -2.07
N LYS A 85 12.77 -6.39 -0.74
CA LYS A 85 12.36 -7.66 -0.11
C LYS A 85 10.87 -7.94 -0.21
N ALA A 86 10.04 -6.89 -0.30
CA ALA A 86 8.58 -6.99 -0.41
C ALA A 86 8.12 -7.30 -1.84
N TYR A 87 8.87 -6.82 -2.85
CA TYR A 87 8.49 -6.90 -4.26
C TYR A 87 8.08 -8.32 -4.72
N PRO A 88 8.82 -9.41 -4.42
CA PRO A 88 8.42 -10.74 -4.86
C PRO A 88 7.08 -11.21 -4.28
N GLY A 89 6.68 -10.72 -3.10
CA GLY A 89 5.38 -11.00 -2.51
C GLY A 89 4.27 -10.18 -3.15
N ILE A 90 4.53 -8.90 -3.42
CA ILE A 90 3.58 -7.96 -4.05
C ILE A 90 3.33 -8.32 -5.53
N ALA A 91 4.38 -8.66 -6.28
CA ALA A 91 4.29 -8.96 -7.71
C ALA A 91 3.39 -10.17 -8.02
N ARG A 92 3.20 -11.09 -7.06
CA ARG A 92 2.26 -12.21 -7.17
C ARG A 92 0.80 -11.77 -7.22
N HIS A 93 0.51 -10.52 -6.86
CA HIS A 93 -0.81 -9.92 -6.90
C HIS A 93 -1.00 -8.98 -8.10
N PHE A 94 -0.05 -8.93 -9.04
CA PHE A 94 -0.25 -8.19 -10.27
C PHE A 94 -1.41 -8.76 -11.08
N ASN A 95 -2.17 -7.86 -11.70
CA ASN A 95 -3.25 -8.22 -12.59
C ASN A 95 -2.67 -8.74 -13.91
N PRO A 96 -2.85 -10.04 -14.24
CA PRO A 96 -2.24 -10.62 -15.43
C PRO A 96 -2.71 -9.93 -16.72
N ARG A 97 -3.95 -9.45 -16.77
CA ARG A 97 -4.48 -8.73 -17.94
C ARG A 97 -3.73 -7.43 -18.21
N VAL A 98 -3.42 -6.67 -17.15
CA VAL A 98 -2.64 -5.44 -17.28
C VAL A 98 -1.20 -5.75 -17.70
N LEU A 99 -0.62 -6.84 -17.21
CA LEU A 99 0.72 -7.27 -17.63
C LEU A 99 0.76 -7.68 -19.11
N GLU A 100 -0.27 -8.38 -19.59
CA GLU A 100 -0.40 -8.74 -21.01
C GLU A 100 -0.53 -7.49 -21.90
N GLU A 101 -1.28 -6.48 -21.46
CA GLU A 101 -1.40 -5.20 -22.17
C GLU A 101 -0.08 -4.43 -22.25
N LEU A 102 0.77 -4.51 -21.21
CA LEU A 102 2.10 -3.87 -21.20
C LEU A 102 3.10 -4.52 -22.15
N GLN A 103 2.88 -5.78 -22.53
CA GLN A 103 3.76 -6.54 -23.43
C GLN A 103 3.41 -6.38 -24.91
N ARG A 104 2.29 -5.70 -25.22
CA ARG A 104 1.84 -5.39 -26.59
C ARG A 104 2.34 -4.02 -27.06
#